data_AF-A0A480A026-F1
#
_entry.id   AF-A0A480A026-F1
#
_cell.length_a   1.000
_cell.length_b   1.000
_cell.length_c   1.000
_cell.angle_alpha   90.00
_cell.angle_beta   90.00
_cell.angle_gamma   90.00
#
_symmetry.space_group_name_H-M   'P 1'
#
loop_
_entity.id
_entity.type
_entity.pdbx_description
1 polymer ?
#
loop_
_entity_poly.entity_id
_entity_poly.type
_entity_poly.pdbx_seq_one_letter_code
_entity_poly.pdbx_strand_id
1 'polypeptide(L)'
;MTIIIKSRRASIDNLSKVYPDAVIIDVTSRASQPWVRFSPFYPHGGIPVPFSPGEFSMTVEGIWQGLKVFETADVDPTKLLISDMQGIKRSTRKYGKVLGHRAGLTGDKLLSYREARRQIYLPSYLWVIEKCLQDLIQNLKEFLVKKTVVLLDYETNCEIENLSRPLSHAGLIKLYIEDNWPR
;
A
#
# COMPACT_ATOMS: atom_id res chain seq x y z
N MET A 1 13.15 -1.81 -19.46
CA MET A 1 11.98 -2.20 -18.64
C MET A 1 11.21 -0.93 -18.36
N THR A 2 9.92 -0.87 -18.68
CA THR A 2 9.13 0.37 -18.50
C THR A 2 7.86 0.06 -17.73
N ILE A 3 7.79 0.53 -16.49
CA ILE A 3 6.56 0.53 -15.67
C ILE A 3 5.98 1.94 -15.65
N ILE A 4 4.71 2.07 -16.02
CA ILE A 4 3.96 3.32 -16.03
C ILE A 4 2.83 3.21 -15.00
N ILE A 5 2.67 4.21 -14.15
CA ILE A 5 1.57 4.28 -13.18
C ILE A 5 0.46 5.16 -13.76
N LYS A 6 -0.77 4.66 -13.77
CA LYS A 6 -1.95 5.42 -14.19
C LYS A 6 -3.07 5.29 -13.17
N SER A 7 -3.95 6.28 -13.16
CA SER A 7 -5.12 6.22 -12.29
C SER A 7 -6.06 5.11 -12.78
N ARG A 8 -6.59 4.32 -11.85
CA ARG A 8 -7.66 3.35 -12.09
C ARG A 8 -8.94 3.96 -12.65
N ARG A 9 -9.09 5.28 -12.52
CA ARG A 9 -10.18 6.08 -13.11
C ARG A 9 -9.98 6.37 -14.60
N ALA A 10 -8.79 6.14 -15.15
CA ALA A 10 -8.54 6.31 -16.58
C ALA A 10 -9.30 5.27 -17.40
N SER A 11 -9.79 5.68 -18.58
CA SER A 11 -10.43 4.76 -19.52
C SER A 11 -9.42 3.77 -20.08
N ILE A 12 -9.76 2.47 -20.02
CA ILE A 12 -8.94 1.40 -20.57
C ILE A 12 -8.75 1.61 -22.08
N ASP A 13 -9.80 1.95 -22.82
CA ASP A 13 -9.71 2.20 -24.27
C ASP A 13 -8.72 3.31 -24.60
N ASN A 14 -8.70 4.38 -23.81
CA ASN A 14 -7.74 5.47 -23.99
C ASN A 14 -6.32 5.02 -23.63
N LEU A 15 -6.15 4.25 -22.55
CA LEU A 15 -4.85 3.71 -22.18
C LEU A 15 -4.31 2.76 -23.27
N SER A 16 -5.16 1.92 -23.85
CA SER A 16 -4.79 1.04 -24.97
C SER A 16 -4.42 1.83 -26.21
N LYS A 17 -5.05 2.98 -26.49
CA LYS A 17 -4.63 3.85 -27.62
C LYS A 17 -3.28 4.53 -27.37
N VAL A 18 -3.04 4.98 -26.14
CA VAL A 18 -1.78 5.66 -25.76
C VAL A 18 -0.62 4.67 -25.63
N TYR A 19 -0.92 3.43 -25.23
CA TYR A 19 0.05 2.35 -25.01
C TYR A 19 -0.39 1.06 -25.72
N PRO A 20 -0.38 1.01 -27.07
CA PRO A 20 -0.99 -0.05 -27.88
C PRO A 20 -0.46 -1.47 -27.64
N ASP A 21 0.73 -1.62 -27.06
CA ASP A 21 1.33 -2.91 -26.75
C ASP A 21 1.54 -3.15 -25.24
N ALA A 22 1.03 -2.26 -24.38
CA ALA A 22 1.22 -2.40 -22.95
C ALA A 22 0.31 -3.46 -22.32
N VAL A 23 0.84 -4.14 -21.32
CA VAL A 23 0.03 -4.95 -20.41
C VAL A 23 -0.53 -4.02 -19.34
N ILE A 24 -1.85 -3.82 -19.34
CA ILE A 24 -2.54 -2.99 -18.35
C ILE A 24 -3.01 -3.88 -17.20
N ILE A 25 -2.54 -3.61 -15.98
CA ILE A 25 -2.80 -4.44 -14.79
C ILE A 25 -3.37 -3.56 -13.69
N ASP A 26 -4.57 -3.91 -13.22
CA ASP A 26 -5.17 -3.32 -12.02
C ASP A 26 -4.57 -3.99 -10.78
N VAL A 27 -4.04 -3.19 -9.85
CA VAL A 27 -3.51 -3.68 -8.56
C VAL A 27 -4.28 -3.12 -7.36
N THR A 28 -5.45 -2.51 -7.59
CA THR A 28 -6.30 -1.99 -6.53
C THR A 28 -7.04 -3.10 -5.79
N SER A 29 -7.72 -2.75 -4.70
CA SER A 29 -8.62 -3.67 -3.97
C SER A 29 -9.84 -4.14 -4.79
N ARG A 30 -10.00 -3.66 -6.03
CA ARG A 30 -11.05 -4.05 -6.98
C ARG A 30 -10.51 -4.87 -8.15
N ALA A 31 -9.20 -5.12 -8.19
CA ALA A 31 -8.59 -5.90 -9.22
C ALA A 31 -9.11 -7.35 -9.23
N SER A 32 -8.98 -8.01 -10.38
CA SER A 32 -9.19 -9.45 -10.48
C SER A 32 -8.02 -10.23 -9.86
N GLN A 33 -8.26 -11.50 -9.57
CA GLN A 33 -7.17 -12.42 -9.23
C GLN A 33 -6.21 -12.59 -10.43
N PRO A 34 -4.90 -12.75 -10.18
CA PRO A 34 -4.24 -12.73 -8.87
C PRO A 34 -3.86 -11.32 -8.38
N TRP A 35 -4.03 -10.29 -9.22
CA TRP A 35 -3.45 -8.95 -9.03
C TRP A 35 -3.99 -8.17 -7.83
N VAL A 36 -5.19 -8.50 -7.35
CA VAL A 36 -5.76 -7.95 -6.11
C VAL A 36 -4.85 -8.16 -4.90
N ARG A 37 -3.99 -9.18 -4.92
CA ARG A 37 -3.00 -9.46 -3.87
C ARG A 37 -2.00 -8.32 -3.66
N PHE A 38 -1.78 -7.46 -4.65
CA PHE A 38 -0.93 -6.27 -4.49
C PHE A 38 -1.58 -5.16 -3.66
N SER A 39 -2.90 -5.19 -3.46
CA SER A 39 -3.59 -4.17 -2.69
C SER A 39 -3.14 -4.19 -1.22
N PRO A 40 -2.88 -3.02 -0.59
CA PRO A 40 -2.60 -2.97 0.84
C PRO A 40 -3.79 -3.41 1.71
N PHE A 41 -4.98 -3.57 1.11
CA PHE A 41 -6.18 -4.10 1.74
C PHE A 41 -6.32 -5.62 1.62
N TYR A 42 -5.45 -6.30 0.86
CA TYR A 42 -5.53 -7.75 0.69
C TYR A 42 -5.06 -8.47 1.98
N PRO A 43 -5.83 -9.44 2.51
CA PRO A 43 -5.58 -10.05 3.80
C PRO A 43 -4.52 -11.15 3.74
N HIS A 44 -3.26 -10.78 3.50
CA HIS A 44 -2.13 -11.74 3.49
C HIS A 44 -1.94 -12.48 4.81
N GLY A 45 -2.26 -11.85 5.94
CA GLY A 45 -1.99 -12.42 7.26
C GLY A 45 -0.51 -12.36 7.64
N GLY A 46 -0.24 -12.45 8.95
CA GLY A 46 1.11 -12.58 9.48
C GLY A 46 2.05 -11.39 9.23
N ILE A 47 1.52 -10.23 8.82
CA ILE A 47 2.33 -9.04 8.54
C ILE A 47 2.79 -8.45 9.88
N PRO A 48 4.10 -8.41 10.20
CA PRO A 48 4.58 -7.90 11.47
C PRO A 48 4.22 -6.43 11.66
N VAL A 49 3.69 -6.08 12.84
CA VAL A 49 3.37 -4.70 13.18
C VAL A 49 4.65 -3.98 13.62
N PRO A 50 5.10 -2.92 12.92
CA PRO A 50 6.30 -2.19 13.29
C PRO A 50 6.23 -1.69 14.74
N PHE A 51 7.36 -1.82 15.46
CA PHE A 51 7.50 -1.47 16.89
C PHE A 51 6.57 -2.24 17.85
N SER A 52 5.99 -3.36 17.43
CA SER A 52 5.16 -4.21 18.28
C SER A 52 5.58 -5.68 18.11
N PRO A 53 6.71 -6.11 18.72
CA PRO A 53 7.20 -7.48 18.58
C PRO A 53 6.15 -8.51 19.01
N GLY A 54 5.94 -9.54 18.18
CA GLY A 54 4.93 -10.58 18.43
C GLY A 54 3.51 -10.23 17.95
N GLU A 55 3.28 -9.00 17.48
CA GLU A 55 1.99 -8.56 16.95
C GLU A 55 1.98 -8.60 15.42
N PHE A 56 0.86 -9.06 14.86
CA PHE A 56 0.69 -9.27 13.43
C PHE A 56 -0.63 -8.70 12.93
N SER A 57 -0.67 -8.37 11.64
CA SER A 57 -1.88 -7.91 10.97
C SER A 57 -2.25 -8.75 9.76
N MET A 58 -3.56 -8.80 9.48
CA MET A 58 -4.11 -9.35 8.26
C MET A 58 -3.73 -8.52 7.03
N THR A 59 -3.67 -7.19 7.14
CA THR A 59 -3.49 -6.28 5.99
C THR A 59 -2.52 -5.15 6.33
N VAL A 60 -1.85 -4.57 5.32
CA VAL A 60 -1.02 -3.37 5.51
C VAL A 60 -1.87 -2.16 5.93
N GLU A 61 -3.07 -2.04 5.35
CA GLU A 61 -4.02 -1.00 5.77
C GLU A 61 -4.44 -1.18 7.24
N GLY A 62 -4.58 -2.42 7.72
CA GLY A 62 -4.91 -2.73 9.11
C GLY A 62 -3.90 -2.13 10.08
N ILE A 63 -2.60 -2.29 9.77
CA ILE A 63 -1.50 -1.64 10.50
C ILE A 63 -1.65 -0.11 10.45
N TRP A 64 -1.85 0.44 9.25
CA TRP A 64 -1.95 1.88 9.04
C TRP A 64 -3.11 2.51 9.80
N GLN A 65 -4.28 1.87 9.81
CA GLN A 65 -5.46 2.35 10.52
C GLN A 65 -5.42 2.06 12.02
N GLY A 66 -4.85 0.91 12.40
CA GLY A 66 -4.71 0.52 13.80
C GLY A 66 -3.77 1.45 14.57
N LEU A 67 -2.63 1.82 13.97
CA LEU A 67 -1.66 2.71 14.61
C LEU A 67 -2.01 4.20 14.51
N LYS A 68 -3.04 4.57 13.75
CA LYS A 68 -3.46 5.97 13.57
C LYS A 68 -4.01 6.56 14.87
N VAL A 69 -3.55 7.75 15.24
CA VAL A 69 -4.02 8.46 16.42
C VAL A 69 -4.74 9.73 16.00
N PHE A 70 -5.89 9.98 16.61
CA PHE A 70 -6.72 11.15 16.43
C PHE A 70 -6.83 11.92 17.73
N GLU A 71 -7.34 13.15 17.68
CA GLU A 71 -7.54 13.98 18.88
C GLU A 71 -8.54 13.39 19.87
N THR A 72 -9.52 12.58 19.40
CA THR A 72 -10.51 11.93 20.28
C THR A 72 -10.41 10.40 20.35
N ALA A 73 -9.41 9.80 19.68
CA ALA A 73 -9.26 8.34 19.69
C ALA A 73 -7.82 7.91 19.47
N ASP A 74 -7.41 6.93 20.27
CA ASP A 74 -6.04 6.43 20.27
C ASP A 74 -5.83 5.26 19.28
N VAL A 75 -4.82 4.39 19.45
CA VAL A 75 -4.66 3.22 18.56
C VAL A 75 -5.82 2.26 18.71
N ASP A 76 -6.09 1.49 17.66
CA ASP A 76 -7.19 0.54 17.60
C ASP A 76 -6.67 -0.82 17.09
N PRO A 77 -6.19 -1.70 18.00
CA PRO A 77 -5.66 -3.01 17.64
C PRO A 77 -6.67 -3.89 16.89
N THR A 78 -7.98 -3.63 17.03
CA THR A 78 -9.01 -4.41 16.32
C THR A 78 -8.87 -4.30 14.80
N LYS A 79 -8.26 -3.23 14.29
CA LYS A 79 -7.99 -3.05 12.85
C LYS A 79 -6.96 -4.00 12.30
N LEU A 80 -6.09 -4.55 13.15
CA LEU A 80 -5.09 -5.52 12.73
C LEU A 80 -5.71 -6.84 12.28
N LEU A 81 -6.88 -7.19 12.83
CA LEU A 81 -7.56 -8.47 12.63
C LEU A 81 -8.55 -8.47 11.44
N ILE A 82 -8.81 -7.31 10.83
CA ILE A 82 -9.80 -7.21 9.75
C ILE A 82 -9.25 -7.82 8.46
N SER A 83 -9.95 -8.84 7.95
CA SER A 83 -9.58 -9.57 6.74
C SER A 83 -10.53 -9.36 5.55
N ASP A 84 -11.68 -8.73 5.75
CA ASP A 84 -12.74 -8.57 4.74
C ASP A 84 -12.94 -7.10 4.30
N MET A 85 -12.02 -6.21 4.72
CA MET A 85 -12.05 -4.75 4.53
C MET A 85 -13.20 -4.00 5.23
N GLN A 86 -14.15 -4.69 5.87
CA GLN A 86 -15.31 -4.05 6.47
C GLN A 86 -14.89 -3.28 7.73
N GLY A 87 -15.24 -1.99 7.80
CA GLY A 87 -14.95 -1.17 8.98
C GLY A 87 -13.46 -0.91 9.27
N ILE A 88 -12.57 -1.18 8.31
CA ILE A 88 -11.12 -0.99 8.49
C ILE A 88 -10.72 0.49 8.60
N LYS A 89 -11.41 1.37 7.88
CA LYS A 89 -11.07 2.79 7.83
C LYS A 89 -11.55 3.54 9.07
N ARG A 90 -10.64 4.29 9.68
CA ARG A 90 -10.93 5.28 10.72
C ARG A 90 -10.83 6.68 10.10
N SER A 91 -11.85 7.52 10.30
CA SER A 91 -12.02 8.79 9.58
C SER A 91 -12.06 9.99 10.51
N THR A 92 -11.64 11.14 9.98
CA THR A 92 -11.65 12.41 10.72
C THR A 92 -13.06 12.90 11.06
N ARG A 93 -14.07 12.53 10.25
CA ARG A 93 -15.48 12.82 10.55
C ARG A 93 -15.93 12.21 11.88
N LYS A 94 -15.40 11.03 12.24
CA LYS A 94 -15.80 10.30 13.45
C LYS A 94 -14.87 10.61 14.63
N TYR A 95 -13.56 10.70 14.39
CA TYR A 95 -12.55 10.75 15.44
C TYR A 95 -11.79 12.08 15.54
N GLY A 96 -12.17 13.08 14.74
CA GLY A 96 -11.52 14.39 14.75
C GLY A 96 -10.21 14.43 13.95
N LYS A 97 -9.36 15.42 14.21
CA LYS A 97 -8.08 15.60 13.49
C LYS A 97 -7.12 14.43 13.73
N VAL A 98 -6.44 13.98 12.67
CA VAL A 98 -5.32 13.03 12.80
C VAL A 98 -4.12 13.74 13.42
N LEU A 99 -3.61 13.20 14.52
CA LEU A 99 -2.42 13.71 15.20
C LEU A 99 -1.14 13.04 14.67
N GLY A 100 -1.22 11.77 14.26
CA GLY A 100 -0.08 11.01 13.76
C GLY A 100 -0.34 9.52 13.75
N HIS A 101 0.73 8.73 13.79
CA HIS A 101 0.66 7.29 14.04
C HIS A 101 1.57 6.93 15.20
N ARG A 102 1.12 6.06 16.10
CA ARG A 102 1.96 5.63 17.22
C ARG A 102 3.04 4.68 16.73
N ALA A 103 4.25 4.83 17.27
CA ALA A 103 5.33 3.86 17.11
C ALA A 103 5.01 2.60 17.93
N GLY A 104 4.18 1.73 17.35
CA GLY A 104 3.72 0.49 17.97
C GLY A 104 2.44 0.65 18.78
N LEU A 105 1.86 -0.48 19.21
CA LEU A 105 0.60 -0.51 19.97
C LEU A 105 0.74 0.05 21.39
N THR A 106 1.93 -0.09 21.97
CA THR A 106 2.21 0.27 23.37
C THR A 106 3.33 1.32 23.53
N GLY A 107 3.92 1.81 22.43
CA GLY A 107 4.99 2.81 22.51
C GLY A 107 4.47 4.22 22.83
N ASP A 108 5.34 5.11 23.30
CA ASP A 108 4.93 6.47 23.69
C ASP A 108 5.17 7.53 22.59
N LYS A 109 5.91 7.17 21.53
CA LYS A 109 6.26 8.10 20.46
C LYS A 109 5.13 8.21 19.44
N LEU A 110 4.66 9.43 19.21
CA LEU A 110 3.77 9.76 18.10
C LEU A 110 4.60 10.20 16.88
N LEU A 111 4.50 9.44 15.80
CA LEU A 111 5.15 9.72 14.52
C LEU A 111 4.32 10.71 13.71
N SER A 112 5.00 11.70 13.13
CA SER A 112 4.42 12.53 12.07
C SER A 112 4.01 11.67 10.87
N TYR A 113 3.17 12.21 10.00
CA TYR A 113 2.74 11.50 8.79
C TYR A 113 3.91 11.06 7.89
N ARG A 114 4.97 11.89 7.79
CA ARG A 114 6.21 11.58 7.06
C ARG A 114 6.98 10.42 7.70
N GLU A 115 7.16 10.46 9.02
CA GLU A 115 7.83 9.39 9.76
C GLU A 115 7.04 8.09 9.69
N ALA A 116 5.72 8.14 9.86
CA ALA A 116 4.84 6.98 9.78
C ALA A 116 4.90 6.30 8.40
N ARG A 117 4.93 7.07 7.30
CA ARG A 117 5.14 6.50 5.96
C ARG A 117 6.43 5.68 5.90
N ARG A 118 7.54 6.25 6.40
CA ARG A 118 8.86 5.60 6.38
C ARG A 118 8.99 4.41 7.31
N GLN A 119 8.50 4.56 8.53
CA GLN A 119 8.78 3.61 9.62
C GLN A 119 7.66 2.58 9.82
N ILE A 120 6.48 2.83 9.26
CA ILE A 120 5.33 1.92 9.37
C ILE A 120 4.91 1.41 7.99
N TYR A 121 4.45 2.29 7.09
CA TYR A 121 3.82 1.87 5.84
C TYR A 121 4.80 1.15 4.90
N LEU A 122 5.95 1.78 4.63
CA LEU A 122 6.97 1.22 3.75
C LEU A 122 7.47 -0.15 4.22
N PRO A 123 7.98 -0.35 5.46
CA PRO A 123 8.45 -1.66 5.89
C PRO A 123 7.35 -2.72 5.90
N SER A 124 6.11 -2.35 6.24
CA SER A 124 4.97 -3.29 6.20
C SER A 124 4.66 -3.74 4.78
N TYR A 125 4.64 -2.81 3.81
CA TYR A 125 4.38 -3.14 2.41
C TYR A 125 5.55 -3.88 1.76
N LEU A 126 6.79 -3.50 2.09
CA LEU A 126 7.99 -4.22 1.64
C LEU A 126 7.97 -5.67 2.10
N TRP A 127 7.64 -5.92 3.38
CA TRP A 127 7.53 -7.29 3.90
C TRP A 127 6.51 -8.11 3.10
N VAL A 128 5.36 -7.53 2.75
CA VAL A 128 4.35 -8.20 1.90
C VAL A 128 4.92 -8.50 0.51
N ILE A 129 5.62 -7.55 -0.10
CA ILE A 129 6.25 -7.79 -1.41
C ILE A 129 7.25 -8.96 -1.32
N GLU A 130 8.15 -8.92 -0.33
CA GLU A 130 9.25 -9.88 -0.16
C GLU A 130 8.78 -11.27 0.26
N LYS A 131 7.73 -11.38 1.08
CA LYS A 131 7.30 -12.64 1.68
C LYS A 131 6.07 -13.24 1.03
N CYS A 132 5.20 -12.42 0.43
CA CYS A 132 3.89 -12.88 -0.03
C CYS A 132 3.66 -12.75 -1.54
N LEU A 133 4.46 -11.95 -2.26
CA LEU A 133 4.15 -11.56 -3.64
C LEU A 133 5.24 -11.89 -4.67
N GLN A 134 6.29 -12.64 -4.29
CA GLN A 134 7.41 -12.91 -5.20
C GLN A 134 7.00 -13.62 -6.49
N ASP A 135 5.97 -14.49 -6.44
CA ASP A 135 5.38 -15.13 -7.62
C ASP A 135 4.80 -14.08 -8.59
N LEU A 136 4.05 -13.10 -8.08
CA LEU A 136 3.46 -12.05 -8.91
C LEU A 136 4.48 -11.02 -9.38
N ILE A 137 5.50 -10.73 -8.57
CA ILE A 137 6.64 -9.91 -8.98
C ILE A 137 7.36 -10.57 -10.16
N GLN A 138 7.56 -11.89 -10.11
CA GLN A 138 8.17 -12.63 -11.21
C GLN A 138 7.32 -12.56 -12.49
N ASN A 139 6.00 -12.73 -12.38
CA ASN A 139 5.07 -12.55 -13.51
C ASN A 139 5.16 -11.13 -14.12
N LEU A 140 5.26 -10.09 -13.28
CA LEU A 140 5.45 -8.71 -13.77
C LEU A 140 6.79 -8.57 -14.50
N LYS A 141 7.88 -9.13 -13.96
CA LYS A 141 9.20 -9.10 -14.59
C LYS A 141 9.19 -9.79 -15.96
N GLU A 142 8.49 -10.90 -16.10
CA GLU A 142 8.33 -11.60 -17.38
C GLU A 142 7.60 -10.76 -18.44
N PHE A 143 6.54 -10.03 -18.05
CA PHE A 143 5.91 -9.06 -18.94
C PHE A 143 6.88 -7.94 -19.33
N LEU A 144 7.66 -7.43 -18.37
CA LEU A 144 8.59 -6.32 -18.58
C LEU A 144 9.77 -6.63 -19.49
N VAL A 145 10.08 -7.92 -19.72
CA VAL A 145 11.07 -8.35 -20.73
C VAL A 145 10.59 -8.00 -22.14
N LYS A 146 9.26 -8.07 -22.39
CA LYS A 146 8.68 -8.00 -23.74
C LYS A 146 7.87 -6.74 -23.99
N LYS A 147 7.26 -6.18 -22.95
CA LYS A 147 6.21 -5.16 -23.05
C LYS A 147 6.35 -4.10 -21.96
N THR A 148 5.83 -2.92 -22.24
CA THR A 148 5.54 -1.93 -21.21
C THR A 148 4.44 -2.47 -20.30
N VAL A 149 4.56 -2.25 -18.99
CA VAL A 149 3.49 -2.57 -18.03
C VAL A 149 2.89 -1.28 -17.51
N VAL A 150 1.56 -1.14 -17.61
CA VAL A 150 0.81 -0.03 -17.03
C VAL A 150 0.10 -0.56 -15.77
N LEU A 151 0.54 -0.12 -14.60
CA LEU A 151 -0.12 -0.46 -13.34
C LEU A 151 -1.19 0.58 -13.01
N LEU A 152 -2.39 0.12 -12.64
CA LEU A 152 -3.50 0.97 -12.25
C LEU A 152 -3.67 1.02 -10.73
N ASP A 153 -3.82 2.23 -10.23
CA ASP A 153 -4.04 2.52 -8.81
C ASP A 153 -4.96 3.74 -8.64
N TYR A 154 -5.64 3.87 -7.50
CA TYR A 154 -6.45 5.06 -7.21
C TYR A 154 -5.59 6.30 -6.98
N GLU A 155 -4.42 6.14 -6.38
CA GLU A 155 -3.40 7.18 -6.27
C GLU A 155 -2.25 6.94 -7.24
N THR A 156 -1.56 8.01 -7.64
CA THR A 156 -0.44 7.94 -8.58
C THR A 156 0.80 8.66 -8.05
N ASN A 157 0.79 9.08 -6.78
CA ASN A 157 1.93 9.73 -6.15
C ASN A 157 3.02 8.70 -5.86
N CYS A 158 4.10 8.74 -6.63
CA CYS A 158 5.27 7.88 -6.44
C CYS A 158 6.36 8.56 -5.60
N GLU A 159 6.16 9.82 -5.20
CA GLU A 159 7.13 10.61 -4.47
C GLU A 159 6.86 10.52 -2.96
N ILE A 160 7.75 9.87 -2.25
CA ILE A 160 7.58 9.59 -0.81
C ILE A 160 7.56 10.86 0.02
N GLU A 161 8.38 11.83 -0.37
CA GLU A 161 8.45 13.15 0.25
C GLU A 161 7.26 14.05 -0.08
N ASN A 162 6.48 13.72 -1.11
CA ASN A 162 5.28 14.46 -1.42
C ASN A 162 4.15 14.05 -0.46
N LEU A 163 4.02 14.79 0.64
CA LEU A 163 3.05 14.55 1.70
C LEU A 163 1.64 15.06 1.35
N SER A 164 1.49 15.86 0.29
CA SER A 164 0.21 16.48 -0.08
C SER A 164 -0.83 15.47 -0.58
N ARG A 165 -0.38 14.28 -0.99
CA ARG A 165 -1.22 13.22 -1.55
C ARG A 165 -0.80 11.85 -1.01
N PRO A 166 -1.72 10.89 -0.79
CA PRO A 166 -1.37 9.55 -0.36
C PRO A 166 -0.45 8.85 -1.37
N LEU A 167 0.41 7.94 -0.89
CA LEU A 167 1.32 7.20 -1.76
C LEU A 167 0.55 6.19 -2.62
N SER A 168 1.02 6.02 -3.85
CA SER A 168 0.60 4.95 -4.73
C SER A 168 1.33 3.66 -4.35
N HIS A 169 0.59 2.60 -4.04
CA HIS A 169 1.21 1.29 -3.84
C HIS A 169 1.70 0.70 -5.17
N ALA A 170 1.05 1.03 -6.29
CA ALA A 170 1.59 0.70 -7.61
C ALA A 170 2.94 1.37 -7.88
N GLY A 171 3.12 2.62 -7.42
CA GLY A 171 4.41 3.30 -7.41
C GLY A 171 5.47 2.56 -6.59
N LEU A 172 5.10 2.00 -5.43
CA LEU A 172 6.01 1.20 -4.61
C LEU A 172 6.40 -0.13 -5.27
N ILE A 173 5.47 -0.81 -5.96
CA ILE A 173 5.78 -2.00 -6.75
C ILE A 173 6.82 -1.67 -7.82
N LYS A 174 6.64 -0.54 -8.51
CA LYS A 174 7.62 -0.04 -9.49
C LYS A 174 8.99 0.17 -8.85
N LEU A 175 9.06 0.91 -7.75
CA LEU A 175 10.33 1.17 -7.05
C LEU A 175 11.01 -0.12 -6.58
N TYR A 176 10.25 -1.12 -6.13
CA TYR A 176 10.79 -2.42 -5.77
C TYR A 176 11.40 -3.16 -6.97
N ILE A 177 10.67 -3.23 -8.10
CA ILE A 177 11.15 -3.92 -9.31
C ILE A 177 12.37 -3.23 -9.91
N GLU A 178 12.47 -1.91 -9.78
CA GLU A 178 13.59 -1.09 -10.24
C GLU A 178 14.77 -1.03 -9.24
N ASP A 179 14.75 -1.85 -8.18
CA ASP A 179 15.76 -1.88 -7.10
C ASP A 179 16.03 -0.50 -6.47
N ASN A 180 15.02 0.37 -6.48
CA ASN A 180 15.06 1.75 -6.00
C ASN A 180 14.10 1.96 -4.82
N TRP A 181 13.96 0.93 -3.98
CA TRP A 181 13.13 1.02 -2.79
C TRP A 181 13.67 2.10 -1.85
N PRO A 182 12.81 3.00 -1.34
CA PRO A 182 13.23 4.04 -0.41
C PRO A 182 13.78 3.48 0.89
N ARG A 183 15.01 3.88 1.22
CA ARG A 183 15.66 3.58 2.49
C ARG A 183 15.53 4.74 3.46
#